data_AF-S6A840-F1
#
_entry.id   AF-S6A840-F1
#
_cell.length_a   1.000
_cell.length_b   1.000
_cell.length_c   1.000
_cell.angle_alpha   90.00
_cell.angle_beta   90.00
_cell.angle_gamma   90.00
#
_symmetry.space_group_name_H-M   'P 1'
#
loop_
_entity.id
_entity.type
_entity.pdbx_description
1 polymer ?
#
loop_
_entity_poly.entity_id
_entity_poly.type
_entity_poly.pdbx_seq_one_letter_code
_entity_poly.pdbx_strand_id
1 'polypeptide(L)'
;MSCTKKEVKNIISIKRNSSEKSMKAYKEFANNFFLEDVIKDNGYAYGEFFLTDYQASGIFADASSTVNSFVQSIIDNNIGIKYEVANDKNAKEYRYSYKLKNFFEGEEETDVINIKIGKKNIEAASPKILDKTFFIPADSLGKVMALIFPQNFFSYLESDFSYNTIRNLQSIEPDRASQKRYNKAMQILYKNAVIKETDGNYFIEFNNDDILKYFPALVYAVKNDNRLRTSWNIYEKMYSEEFKKAEEFYNTSIKDNIQKLKMTENLIVKNGLVTKDEITITIDGNLFGKIDYEIGDYTNPLNSIKSELNFIDPEGSKILSIKFMTGGHITNTKADISFILDMDFSKEQADKIPGSMNIQGYFYADTSVSQENFKTGMYMSTLKDTSGIDVHVSGNVEKTDDGINYRIDNMVLGIADSEENSILLGTDANFKISKTVSASFDMPKDKINVLDTKSEEWEEIKNEAFKKLQELSMQIRKLR
;
A
#
# COMPACT_ATOMS: atom_id res chain seq x y z
N MET A 1 26.26 13.82 -38.73
CA MET A 1 25.84 13.63 -37.33
C MET A 1 24.69 12.63 -37.31
N SER A 2 24.98 11.34 -37.07
CA SER A 2 23.98 10.26 -36.98
C SER A 2 24.12 9.43 -35.69
N CYS A 3 24.71 10.03 -34.64
CA CYS A 3 25.01 9.37 -33.37
C CYS A 3 23.79 9.16 -32.44
N THR A 4 22.68 9.88 -32.66
CA THR A 4 21.55 9.96 -31.72
C THR A 4 20.82 8.62 -31.45
N LYS A 5 20.67 7.74 -32.45
CA LYS A 5 19.92 6.47 -32.25
C LYS A 5 20.66 5.43 -31.41
N LYS A 6 22.00 5.44 -31.41
CA LYS A 6 22.80 4.48 -30.62
C LYS A 6 22.85 4.92 -29.15
N GLU A 7 23.05 6.21 -28.92
CA GLU A 7 23.07 6.84 -27.59
C GLU A 7 21.74 6.65 -26.87
N VAL A 8 20.61 6.92 -27.55
CA VAL A 8 19.25 6.68 -26.99
C VAL A 8 19.07 5.23 -26.55
N LYS A 9 19.47 4.26 -27.40
CA LYS A 9 19.37 2.83 -27.05
C LYS A 9 20.24 2.49 -25.83
N ASN A 10 21.43 3.07 -25.73
CA ASN A 10 22.33 2.86 -24.61
C ASN A 10 21.73 3.40 -23.31
N ILE A 11 21.27 4.66 -23.30
CA ILE A 11 20.65 5.29 -22.12
C ILE A 11 19.43 4.50 -21.64
N ILE A 12 18.51 4.15 -22.56
CA ILE A 12 17.33 3.34 -22.21
C ILE A 12 17.75 1.99 -21.63
N SER A 13 18.80 1.36 -22.17
CA SER A 13 19.32 0.09 -21.64
C SER A 13 19.92 0.26 -20.24
N ILE A 14 20.69 1.31 -20.00
CA ILE A 14 21.32 1.60 -18.70
C ILE A 14 20.24 1.86 -17.63
N LYS A 15 19.22 2.66 -17.94
CA LYS A 15 18.06 2.87 -17.04
C LYS A 15 17.33 1.57 -16.73
N ARG A 16 17.12 0.73 -17.74
CA ARG A 16 16.47 -0.58 -17.57
C ARG A 16 17.27 -1.49 -16.64
N ASN A 17 18.57 -1.63 -16.89
CA ASN A 17 19.47 -2.44 -16.06
C ASN A 17 19.51 -1.95 -14.60
N SER A 18 19.50 -0.62 -14.42
CA SER A 18 19.47 0.03 -13.11
C SER A 18 18.19 -0.31 -12.34
N SER A 19 17.03 -0.18 -13.01
CA SER A 19 15.73 -0.54 -12.43
C SER A 19 15.63 -2.04 -12.11
N GLU A 20 16.07 -2.92 -13.02
CA GLU A 20 16.09 -4.37 -12.82
C GLU A 20 16.94 -4.76 -11.60
N LYS A 21 18.09 -4.10 -11.40
CA LYS A 21 18.98 -4.37 -10.26
C LYS A 21 18.36 -3.94 -8.92
N SER A 22 17.77 -2.76 -8.85
CA SER A 22 17.06 -2.29 -7.66
C SER A 22 15.85 -3.18 -7.33
N MET A 23 15.09 -3.57 -8.35
CA MET A 23 13.93 -4.43 -8.19
C MET A 23 14.30 -5.84 -7.71
N LYS A 24 15.41 -6.39 -8.20
CA LYS A 24 15.94 -7.67 -7.70
C LYS A 24 16.30 -7.59 -6.22
N ALA A 25 17.00 -6.54 -5.80
CA ALA A 25 17.35 -6.33 -4.39
C ALA A 25 16.10 -6.17 -3.50
N TYR A 26 15.09 -5.42 -3.96
CA TYR A 26 13.79 -5.33 -3.30
C TYR A 26 13.13 -6.70 -3.12
N LYS A 27 13.01 -7.49 -4.20
CA LYS A 27 12.41 -8.82 -4.15
C LYS A 27 13.17 -9.78 -3.24
N GLU A 28 14.50 -9.71 -3.24
CA GLU A 28 15.33 -10.51 -2.34
C GLU A 28 15.05 -10.16 -0.88
N PHE A 29 15.03 -8.88 -0.54
CA PHE A 29 14.65 -8.40 0.79
C PHE A 29 13.22 -8.82 1.16
N ALA A 30 12.23 -8.51 0.31
CA ALA A 30 10.82 -8.78 0.56
C ALA A 30 10.55 -10.29 0.71
N ASN A 31 11.18 -11.13 -0.10
CA ASN A 31 11.06 -12.59 0.06
C ASN A 31 11.80 -13.12 1.28
N ASN A 32 12.96 -12.55 1.62
CA ASN A 32 13.76 -13.06 2.72
C ASN A 32 13.11 -12.83 4.08
N PHE A 33 12.40 -11.71 4.24
CA PHE A 33 11.77 -11.32 5.50
C PHE A 33 10.24 -11.41 5.48
N PHE A 34 9.57 -11.36 4.32
CA PHE A 34 8.10 -11.38 4.25
C PHE A 34 7.52 -12.46 3.34
N LEU A 35 8.35 -13.29 2.69
CA LEU A 35 7.90 -14.30 1.71
C LEU A 35 6.89 -13.73 0.69
N GLU A 36 7.12 -12.50 0.21
CA GLU A 36 6.15 -11.77 -0.60
C GLU A 36 5.67 -12.54 -1.85
N ASP A 37 6.58 -13.18 -2.58
CA ASP A 37 6.23 -13.98 -3.76
C ASP A 37 5.34 -15.17 -3.40
N VAL A 38 5.54 -15.75 -2.20
CA VAL A 38 4.71 -16.83 -1.69
C VAL A 38 3.30 -16.31 -1.44
N ILE A 39 3.14 -15.23 -0.68
CA ILE A 39 1.83 -14.60 -0.40
C ILE A 39 1.10 -14.20 -1.69
N LYS A 40 1.84 -13.68 -2.68
CA LYS A 40 1.28 -13.25 -3.97
C LYS A 40 0.83 -14.40 -4.88
N ASP A 41 1.41 -15.59 -4.74
CA ASP A 41 1.09 -16.73 -5.59
C ASP A 41 0.30 -17.81 -4.88
N ASN A 42 0.84 -18.43 -3.84
CA ASN A 42 0.23 -19.59 -3.21
C ASN A 42 0.58 -19.65 -1.73
N GLY A 43 0.28 -18.57 -1.03
CA GLY A 43 0.74 -18.33 0.32
C GLY A 43 -0.40 -18.19 1.30
N TYR A 44 -0.04 -18.39 2.56
CA TYR A 44 -0.94 -18.33 3.70
C TYR A 44 -0.30 -17.47 4.78
N ALA A 45 -1.05 -16.51 5.30
CA ALA A 45 -0.68 -15.75 6.47
C ALA A 45 -1.73 -15.99 7.55
N TYR A 46 -1.30 -16.27 8.78
CA TYR A 46 -2.20 -16.29 9.93
C TYR A 46 -1.64 -15.38 11.01
N GLY A 47 -2.55 -14.71 11.72
CA GLY A 47 -2.23 -13.99 12.94
C GLY A 47 -3.15 -14.44 14.06
N GLU A 48 -2.58 -14.65 15.23
CA GLU A 48 -3.30 -14.86 16.48
C GLU A 48 -2.80 -13.81 17.47
N PHE A 49 -3.72 -13.16 18.17
CA PHE A 49 -3.42 -12.05 19.05
C PHE A 49 -4.17 -12.19 20.36
N PHE A 50 -3.41 -12.14 21.46
CA PHE A 50 -3.90 -12.01 22.82
C PHE A 50 -3.21 -10.85 23.50
N LEU A 51 -3.99 -10.09 24.28
CA LEU A 51 -3.46 -9.06 25.15
C LEU A 51 -3.07 -9.69 26.49
N THR A 52 -1.87 -9.40 26.96
CA THR A 52 -1.34 -9.91 28.23
C THR A 52 -1.08 -8.81 29.25
N ASP A 53 -0.89 -7.57 28.79
CA ASP A 53 -0.69 -6.40 29.66
C ASP A 53 -1.22 -5.13 28.99
N TYR A 54 -1.61 -4.14 29.80
CA TYR A 54 -2.09 -2.84 29.36
C TYR A 54 -1.61 -1.75 30.32
N GLN A 55 -0.88 -0.77 29.78
CA GLN A 55 -0.43 0.39 30.54
C GLN A 55 -0.68 1.66 29.71
N ALA A 56 -1.31 2.65 30.32
CA ALA A 56 -1.56 3.96 29.71
C ALA A 56 -0.86 5.06 30.51
N SER A 57 -0.24 6.00 29.82
CA SER A 57 0.52 7.11 30.42
C SER A 57 0.01 8.46 29.90
N GLY A 58 0.26 9.53 30.68
CA GLY A 58 -0.04 10.90 30.29
C GLY A 58 -1.53 11.13 30.08
N ILE A 59 -1.92 11.76 28.97
CA ILE A 59 -3.33 12.02 28.64
C ILE A 59 -4.16 10.73 28.47
N PHE A 60 -3.51 9.58 28.26
CA PHE A 60 -4.18 8.28 28.17
C PHE A 60 -4.36 7.63 29.54
N ALA A 61 -3.61 8.04 30.56
CA ALA A 61 -3.75 7.50 31.91
C ALA A 61 -5.12 7.85 32.53
N ASP A 62 -5.69 9.00 32.14
CA ASP A 62 -7.02 9.45 32.54
C ASP A 62 -8.16 8.71 31.81
N ALA A 63 -7.85 7.72 30.96
CA ALA A 63 -8.86 6.84 30.38
C ALA A 63 -9.73 6.25 31.51
N SER A 64 -11.05 6.43 31.39
CA SER A 64 -11.99 6.11 32.47
C SER A 64 -11.74 4.72 33.08
N SER A 65 -11.96 4.55 34.38
CA SER A 65 -11.85 3.25 35.07
C SER A 65 -12.57 2.10 34.33
N THR A 66 -13.61 2.43 33.56
CA THR A 66 -14.35 1.50 32.69
C THR A 66 -13.51 0.91 31.55
N VAL A 67 -12.63 1.70 30.93
CA VAL A 67 -11.73 1.21 29.86
C VAL A 67 -10.72 0.25 30.47
N ASN A 68 -10.12 0.62 31.60
CA ASN A 68 -9.16 -0.25 32.29
C ASN A 68 -9.81 -1.56 32.76
N SER A 69 -11.01 -1.51 33.36
CA SER A 69 -11.71 -2.72 33.79
C SER A 69 -12.12 -3.62 32.62
N PHE A 70 -12.54 -3.01 31.51
CA PHE A 70 -12.88 -3.75 30.29
C PHE A 70 -11.65 -4.44 29.69
N VAL A 71 -10.52 -3.73 29.57
CA VAL A 71 -9.28 -4.29 29.05
C VAL A 71 -8.73 -5.38 29.98
N GLN A 72 -8.76 -5.17 31.30
CA GLN A 72 -8.36 -6.20 32.26
C GLN A 72 -9.25 -7.44 32.14
N SER A 73 -10.56 -7.25 31.93
CA SER A 73 -11.46 -8.38 31.66
C SER A 73 -11.09 -9.15 30.41
N ILE A 74 -10.63 -8.49 29.33
CA ILE A 74 -10.14 -9.17 28.12
C ILE A 74 -8.92 -10.04 28.46
N ILE A 75 -7.96 -9.49 29.22
CA ILE A 75 -6.74 -10.19 29.65
C ILE A 75 -7.08 -11.39 30.53
N ASP A 76 -7.85 -11.17 31.60
CA ASP A 76 -8.21 -12.20 32.59
C ASP A 76 -9.00 -13.36 31.95
N ASN A 77 -9.80 -13.05 30.94
CA ASN A 77 -10.58 -14.03 30.20
C ASN A 77 -9.83 -14.61 28.98
N ASN A 78 -8.57 -14.22 28.74
CA ASN A 78 -7.76 -14.61 27.59
C ASN A 78 -8.51 -14.48 26.25
N ILE A 79 -9.23 -13.37 26.09
CA ILE A 79 -9.99 -13.08 24.87
C ILE A 79 -9.00 -12.61 23.81
N GLY A 80 -9.08 -13.22 22.64
CA GLY A 80 -8.18 -12.94 21.54
C GLY A 80 -8.88 -12.89 20.21
N ILE A 81 -8.09 -12.65 19.17
CA ILE A 81 -8.53 -12.66 17.78
C ILE A 81 -7.60 -13.54 16.97
N LYS A 82 -8.16 -14.19 15.97
CA LYS A 82 -7.40 -14.95 14.99
C LYS A 82 -7.87 -14.57 13.60
N TYR A 83 -6.94 -14.27 12.71
CA TYR A 83 -7.23 -14.05 11.31
C TYR A 83 -6.37 -14.94 10.44
N GLU A 84 -6.91 -15.32 9.29
CA GLU A 84 -6.19 -16.09 8.30
C GLU A 84 -6.45 -15.50 6.92
N VAL A 85 -5.40 -15.41 6.11
CA VAL A 85 -5.45 -14.96 4.73
C VAL A 85 -4.76 -16.00 3.88
N ALA A 86 -5.42 -16.44 2.81
CA ALA A 86 -4.82 -17.31 1.83
C ALA A 86 -5.01 -16.76 0.42
N ASN A 87 -3.98 -16.94 -0.39
CA ASN A 87 -4.07 -16.76 -1.83
C ASN A 87 -3.80 -18.12 -2.47
N ASP A 88 -4.78 -18.65 -3.20
CA ASP A 88 -4.63 -19.89 -3.94
C ASP A 88 -4.71 -19.57 -5.44
N LYS A 89 -3.56 -19.53 -6.10
CA LYS A 89 -3.46 -19.30 -7.55
C LYS A 89 -4.01 -20.44 -8.39
N ASN A 90 -4.07 -21.66 -7.86
CA ASN A 90 -4.61 -22.81 -8.58
C ASN A 90 -6.14 -22.74 -8.62
N ALA A 91 -6.77 -22.51 -7.46
CA ALA A 91 -8.20 -22.26 -7.35
C ALA A 91 -8.61 -20.87 -7.88
N LYS A 92 -7.65 -19.93 -7.95
CA LYS A 92 -7.84 -18.52 -8.31
C LYS A 92 -8.83 -17.85 -7.36
N GLU A 93 -8.53 -17.97 -6.08
CA GLU A 93 -9.29 -17.39 -4.99
C GLU A 93 -8.39 -16.76 -3.93
N TYR A 94 -8.85 -15.64 -3.39
CA TYR A 94 -8.39 -15.13 -2.10
C TYR A 94 -9.37 -15.59 -1.03
N ARG A 95 -8.86 -15.93 0.14
CA ARG A 95 -9.65 -16.30 1.31
C ARG A 95 -9.21 -15.47 2.49
N TYR A 96 -10.17 -14.99 3.26
CA TYR A 96 -9.97 -14.28 4.51
C TYR A 96 -10.93 -14.85 5.55
N SER A 97 -10.43 -15.23 6.71
CA SER A 97 -11.26 -15.52 7.88
C SER A 97 -10.85 -14.67 9.07
N TYR A 98 -11.83 -14.31 9.89
CA TYR A 98 -11.65 -13.68 11.18
C TYR A 98 -12.48 -14.43 12.22
N LYS A 99 -11.82 -14.79 13.31
CA LYS A 99 -12.37 -15.53 14.43
C LYS A 99 -12.11 -14.80 15.73
N LEU A 100 -13.04 -14.93 16.66
CA LEU A 100 -12.83 -14.56 18.05
C LEU A 100 -12.36 -15.77 18.84
N LYS A 101 -11.38 -15.58 19.73
CA LYS A 101 -10.88 -16.60 20.66
C LYS A 101 -11.45 -16.35 22.05
N ASN A 102 -11.97 -17.40 22.70
CA ASN A 102 -12.47 -17.39 24.08
C ASN A 102 -13.54 -16.32 24.39
N PHE A 103 -14.24 -15.79 23.38
CA PHE A 103 -15.19 -14.69 23.55
C PHE A 103 -16.55 -15.15 24.09
N PHE A 104 -17.04 -16.31 23.64
CA PHE A 104 -18.27 -16.92 24.14
C PHE A 104 -17.97 -18.02 25.16
N GLU A 105 -18.83 -18.18 26.16
CA GLU A 105 -18.68 -19.21 27.19
C GLU A 105 -18.69 -20.62 26.56
N GLY A 106 -17.65 -21.42 26.84
CA GLY A 106 -17.52 -22.79 26.34
C GLY A 106 -17.02 -22.90 24.90
N GLU A 107 -16.68 -21.80 24.22
CA GLU A 107 -16.16 -21.79 22.85
C GLU A 107 -14.74 -21.23 22.79
N GLU A 108 -13.80 -22.04 22.30
CA GLU A 108 -12.41 -21.62 22.11
C GLU A 108 -12.25 -20.72 20.86
N GLU A 109 -12.97 -21.03 19.78
CA GLU A 109 -12.95 -20.31 18.51
C GLU A 109 -14.37 -20.08 18.00
N THR A 110 -14.63 -18.87 17.51
CA THR A 110 -15.89 -18.53 16.87
C THR A 110 -15.65 -17.85 15.53
N ASP A 111 -16.11 -18.46 14.44
CA ASP A 111 -16.04 -17.90 13.09
C ASP A 111 -17.00 -16.72 12.94
N VAL A 112 -16.44 -15.52 12.74
CA VAL A 112 -17.22 -14.28 12.65
C VAL A 112 -17.31 -13.78 11.21
N ILE A 113 -16.22 -13.86 10.44
CA ILE A 113 -16.21 -13.39 9.05
C ILE A 113 -15.43 -14.39 8.22
N ASN A 114 -16.06 -14.88 7.15
CA ASN A 114 -15.43 -15.66 6.10
C ASN A 114 -15.67 -14.96 4.76
N ILE A 115 -14.60 -14.66 4.02
CA ILE A 115 -14.66 -14.00 2.71
C ILE A 115 -13.83 -14.79 1.72
N LYS A 116 -14.44 -15.17 0.60
CA LYS A 116 -13.78 -15.77 -0.55
C LYS A 116 -13.98 -14.89 -1.78
N ILE A 117 -12.88 -14.43 -2.37
CA ILE A 117 -12.89 -13.63 -3.60
C ILE A 117 -12.42 -14.50 -4.76
N GLY A 118 -13.35 -14.87 -5.64
CA GLY A 118 -13.07 -15.68 -6.83
C GLY A 118 -12.96 -14.86 -8.11
N LYS A 119 -13.01 -15.56 -9.24
CA LYS A 119 -12.94 -14.94 -10.58
C LYS A 119 -14.14 -14.07 -10.94
N LYS A 120 -15.32 -14.40 -10.41
CA LYS A 120 -16.59 -13.79 -10.81
C LYS A 120 -17.42 -13.28 -9.64
N ASN A 121 -17.25 -13.90 -8.47
CA ASN A 121 -18.05 -13.61 -7.30
C ASN A 121 -17.14 -13.43 -6.10
N ILE A 122 -17.61 -12.59 -5.19
CA ILE A 122 -17.20 -12.51 -3.80
C ILE A 122 -18.27 -13.27 -3.01
N GLU A 123 -17.83 -14.19 -2.17
CA GLU A 123 -18.66 -14.93 -1.23
C GLU A 123 -18.31 -14.43 0.17
N ALA A 124 -19.31 -14.00 0.93
CA ALA A 124 -19.13 -13.51 2.30
C ALA A 124 -20.10 -14.22 3.24
N ALA A 125 -19.64 -14.58 4.43
CA ALA A 125 -20.47 -15.23 5.43
C ALA A 125 -20.06 -14.80 6.83
N SER A 126 -21.02 -14.87 7.76
CA SER A 126 -20.78 -14.78 9.20
C SER A 126 -21.40 -16.00 9.87
N PRO A 127 -20.74 -17.17 9.81
CA PRO A 127 -21.39 -18.46 10.09
C PRO A 127 -22.09 -18.53 11.44
N LYS A 128 -21.53 -17.88 12.47
CA LYS A 128 -22.14 -17.85 13.81
C LYS A 128 -23.39 -16.99 13.90
N ILE A 129 -23.46 -15.90 13.12
CA ILE A 129 -24.57 -14.93 13.13
C ILE A 129 -25.67 -15.39 12.17
N LEU A 130 -25.28 -15.86 10.98
CA LEU A 130 -26.15 -16.37 9.94
C LEU A 130 -25.42 -17.51 9.21
N ASP A 131 -25.99 -18.71 9.23
CA ASP A 131 -25.48 -19.87 8.50
C ASP A 131 -25.86 -19.78 7.01
N LYS A 132 -25.49 -18.67 6.37
CA LYS A 132 -25.77 -18.35 4.97
C LYS A 132 -24.56 -17.68 4.32
N THR A 133 -24.36 -17.97 3.05
CA THR A 133 -23.34 -17.34 2.21
C THR A 133 -23.97 -16.31 1.28
N PHE A 134 -23.50 -15.07 1.37
CA PHE A 134 -23.89 -13.97 0.50
C PHE A 134 -22.99 -13.95 -0.75
N PHE A 135 -23.62 -14.05 -1.92
CA PHE A 135 -22.97 -14.01 -3.23
C PHE A 135 -23.11 -12.61 -3.83
N ILE A 136 -21.96 -12.01 -4.13
CA ILE A 136 -21.84 -10.68 -4.72
C ILE A 136 -21.05 -10.81 -6.01
N PRO A 137 -21.56 -10.38 -7.19
CA PRO A 137 -20.74 -10.31 -8.39
C PRO A 137 -19.54 -9.37 -8.18
N ALA A 138 -18.34 -9.83 -8.54
CA ALA A 138 -17.10 -9.14 -8.22
C ALA A 138 -16.95 -7.78 -8.93
N ASP A 139 -17.68 -7.56 -10.02
CA ASP A 139 -17.78 -6.29 -10.75
C ASP A 139 -18.87 -5.34 -10.23
N SER A 140 -19.61 -5.78 -9.20
CA SER A 140 -20.80 -5.10 -8.70
C SER A 140 -20.70 -4.76 -7.21
N LEU A 141 -19.51 -4.85 -6.62
CA LEU A 141 -19.30 -4.49 -5.21
C LEU A 141 -19.74 -3.05 -4.92
N GLY A 142 -19.43 -2.09 -5.80
CA GLY A 142 -19.89 -0.70 -5.66
C GLY A 142 -21.42 -0.56 -5.63
N LYS A 143 -22.15 -1.38 -6.40
CA LYS A 143 -23.63 -1.40 -6.38
C LYS A 143 -24.15 -1.91 -5.05
N VAL A 144 -23.56 -3.00 -4.53
CA VAL A 144 -23.92 -3.53 -3.21
C VAL A 144 -23.62 -2.50 -2.10
N MET A 145 -22.45 -1.86 -2.14
CA MET A 145 -22.09 -0.84 -1.15
C MET A 145 -23.02 0.37 -1.21
N ALA A 146 -23.49 0.77 -2.39
CA ALA A 146 -24.47 1.84 -2.56
C ALA A 146 -25.85 1.49 -1.96
N LEU A 147 -26.22 0.21 -1.86
CA LEU A 147 -27.43 -0.21 -1.14
C LEU A 147 -27.32 -0.01 0.38
N ILE A 148 -26.12 -0.17 0.93
CA ILE A 148 -25.86 -0.10 2.38
C ILE A 148 -25.59 1.35 2.81
N PHE A 149 -24.81 2.08 2.00
CA PHE A 149 -24.42 3.46 2.25
C PHE A 149 -24.75 4.31 1.02
N PRO A 150 -25.97 4.86 0.92
CA PRO A 150 -26.45 5.56 -0.26
C PRO A 150 -25.76 6.91 -0.54
N GLN A 151 -24.74 7.28 0.24
CA GLN A 151 -23.93 8.45 -0.08
C GLN A 151 -23.08 8.18 -1.33
N ASN A 152 -23.01 9.17 -2.23
CA ASN A 152 -22.43 9.06 -3.58
C ASN A 152 -21.05 8.41 -3.67
N PHE A 153 -20.25 8.43 -2.60
CA PHE A 153 -18.90 7.86 -2.54
C PHE A 153 -18.82 6.41 -3.05
N PHE A 154 -19.73 5.54 -2.61
CA PHE A 154 -19.65 4.11 -2.92
C PHE A 154 -20.10 3.78 -4.35
N SER A 155 -20.89 4.65 -4.98
CA SER A 155 -21.28 4.50 -6.39
C SER A 155 -20.08 4.62 -7.34
N TYR A 156 -19.02 5.34 -6.93
CA TYR A 156 -17.78 5.45 -7.72
C TYR A 156 -16.94 4.17 -7.70
N LEU A 157 -17.20 3.24 -6.77
CA LEU A 157 -16.53 1.94 -6.64
C LEU A 157 -17.10 0.86 -7.58
N GLU A 158 -17.90 1.21 -8.58
CA GLU A 158 -18.28 0.25 -9.64
C GLU A 158 -17.02 -0.09 -10.47
N SER A 159 -16.33 -1.14 -10.02
CA SER A 159 -15.06 -1.64 -10.50
C SER A 159 -14.98 -3.15 -10.30
N ASP A 160 -14.14 -3.82 -11.09
CA ASP A 160 -13.88 -5.25 -10.96
C ASP A 160 -12.94 -5.53 -9.78
N PHE A 161 -13.44 -6.26 -8.79
CA PHE A 161 -12.67 -6.76 -7.64
C PHE A 161 -12.48 -8.28 -7.70
N SER A 162 -12.49 -8.88 -8.89
CA SER A 162 -12.17 -10.30 -9.07
C SER A 162 -10.74 -10.63 -8.63
N TYR A 163 -10.51 -11.92 -8.38
CA TYR A 163 -9.19 -12.46 -8.05
C TYR A 163 -8.05 -11.90 -8.92
N ASN A 164 -8.23 -11.89 -10.25
CA ASN A 164 -7.17 -11.44 -11.15
C ASN A 164 -6.88 -9.94 -10.98
N THR A 165 -7.90 -9.14 -10.71
CA THR A 165 -7.75 -7.69 -10.56
C THR A 165 -7.07 -7.35 -9.23
N ILE A 166 -7.47 -7.98 -8.13
CA ILE A 166 -6.79 -7.83 -6.83
C ILE A 166 -5.33 -8.29 -6.92
N ARG A 167 -5.08 -9.44 -7.57
CA ARG A 167 -3.73 -9.96 -7.79
C ARG A 167 -2.85 -9.00 -8.58
N ASN A 168 -3.42 -8.31 -9.57
CA ASN A 168 -2.69 -7.30 -10.33
C ASN A 168 -2.42 -6.04 -9.50
N LEU A 169 -3.38 -5.58 -8.68
CA LEU A 169 -3.21 -4.43 -7.77
C LEU A 169 -2.06 -4.66 -6.77
N GLN A 170 -1.85 -5.91 -6.34
CA GLN A 170 -0.76 -6.30 -5.45
C GLN A 170 0.60 -6.48 -6.16
N SER A 171 0.67 -6.32 -7.48
CA SER A 171 1.94 -6.50 -8.20
C SER A 171 2.80 -5.25 -8.16
N ILE A 172 4.06 -5.38 -7.73
CA ILE A 172 5.04 -4.28 -7.77
C ILE A 172 5.53 -4.00 -9.20
N GLU A 173 5.55 -5.00 -10.08
CA GLU A 173 6.04 -4.83 -11.45
C GLU A 173 4.90 -4.78 -12.47
N PRO A 174 5.00 -3.91 -13.50
CA PRO A 174 4.07 -3.93 -14.62
C PRO A 174 4.21 -5.24 -15.40
N ASP A 175 3.09 -5.75 -15.88
CA ASP A 175 3.13 -6.86 -16.82
C ASP A 175 3.76 -6.46 -18.17
N ARG A 176 4.02 -7.45 -19.03
CA ARG A 176 4.66 -7.21 -20.33
C ARG A 176 3.90 -6.20 -21.20
N ALA A 177 2.57 -6.19 -21.14
CA ALA A 177 1.74 -5.29 -21.93
C ALA A 177 1.84 -3.84 -21.41
N SER A 178 1.81 -3.67 -20.11
CA SER A 178 1.95 -2.37 -19.42
C SER A 178 3.35 -1.81 -19.61
N GLN A 179 4.39 -2.64 -19.43
CA GLN A 179 5.78 -2.25 -19.69
C GLN A 179 5.99 -1.82 -21.15
N LYS A 180 5.34 -2.48 -22.12
CA LYS A 180 5.41 -2.08 -23.53
C LYS A 180 4.86 -0.67 -23.77
N ARG A 181 3.82 -0.26 -23.03
CA ARG A 181 3.25 1.10 -23.12
C ARG A 181 4.22 2.15 -22.55
N TYR A 182 4.82 1.90 -21.39
CA TYR A 182 5.86 2.79 -20.83
C TYR A 182 7.08 2.90 -21.74
N ASN A 183 7.57 1.78 -22.27
CA ASN A 183 8.69 1.78 -23.21
C ASN A 183 8.37 2.59 -24.48
N LYS A 184 7.13 2.53 -24.97
CA LYS A 184 6.68 3.33 -26.11
C LYS A 184 6.67 4.82 -25.78
N ALA A 185 6.18 5.21 -24.61
CA ALA A 185 6.22 6.61 -24.16
C ALA A 185 7.67 7.11 -24.08
N MET A 186 8.57 6.35 -23.45
CA MET A 186 9.99 6.73 -23.38
C MET A 186 10.66 6.82 -24.75
N GLN A 187 10.35 5.92 -25.68
CA GLN A 187 10.85 6.01 -27.06
C GLN A 187 10.37 7.26 -27.81
N ILE A 188 9.17 7.75 -27.49
CA ILE A 188 8.66 9.02 -28.04
C ILE A 188 9.50 10.18 -27.50
N LEU A 189 9.66 10.28 -26.17
CA LEU A 189 10.38 11.36 -25.51
C LEU A 189 11.83 11.51 -26.01
N TYR A 190 12.52 10.39 -26.23
CA TYR A 190 13.93 10.37 -26.64
C TYR A 190 14.15 10.48 -28.16
N LYS A 191 13.09 10.50 -28.98
CA LYS A 191 13.18 10.32 -30.43
C LYS A 191 14.11 11.33 -31.11
N ASN A 192 13.96 12.62 -30.77
CA ASN A 192 14.77 13.70 -31.32
C ASN A 192 15.54 14.47 -30.22
N ALA A 193 15.83 13.82 -29.09
CA ALA A 193 16.58 14.45 -28.00
C ALA A 193 18.04 14.75 -28.42
N VAL A 194 18.56 15.88 -27.95
CA VAL A 194 19.97 16.25 -28.09
C VAL A 194 20.73 15.70 -26.90
N ILE A 195 21.69 14.80 -27.16
CA ILE A 195 22.45 14.09 -26.13
C ILE A 195 23.89 14.56 -26.16
N LYS A 196 24.44 14.90 -25.00
CA LYS A 196 25.85 15.19 -24.78
C LYS A 196 26.38 14.23 -23.73
N GLU A 197 27.40 13.46 -24.10
CA GLU A 197 28.10 12.54 -23.19
C GLU A 197 29.40 13.19 -22.69
N THR A 198 29.68 13.07 -21.39
CA THR A 198 30.94 13.54 -20.78
C THR A 198 31.33 12.59 -19.66
N ASP A 199 32.42 11.86 -19.86
CA ASP A 199 32.97 10.87 -18.91
C ASP A 199 31.93 9.85 -18.40
N GLY A 200 31.09 9.35 -19.31
CA GLY A 200 30.03 8.38 -19.00
C GLY A 200 28.76 8.99 -18.40
N ASN A 201 28.72 10.30 -18.15
CA ASN A 201 27.52 11.03 -17.76
C ASN A 201 26.81 11.58 -19.01
N TYR A 202 25.50 11.77 -18.92
CA TYR A 202 24.69 12.28 -20.02
C TYR A 202 23.94 13.55 -19.63
N PHE A 203 24.02 14.57 -20.48
CA PHE A 203 23.09 15.68 -20.52
C PHE A 203 22.17 15.50 -21.72
N ILE A 204 20.87 15.52 -21.49
CA ILE A 204 19.86 15.29 -22.53
C ILE A 204 18.92 16.50 -22.54
N GLU A 205 18.73 17.09 -23.72
CA GLU A 205 17.73 18.14 -23.94
C GLU A 205 16.63 17.57 -24.86
N PHE A 206 15.39 17.55 -24.36
CA PHE A 206 14.27 16.96 -25.08
C PHE A 206 13.68 17.94 -26.09
N ASN A 207 13.16 17.40 -27.20
CA ASN A 207 12.48 18.18 -28.22
C ASN A 207 11.02 18.45 -27.81
N ASN A 208 10.58 19.70 -27.96
CA ASN A 208 9.24 20.16 -27.61
C ASN A 208 8.10 19.35 -28.25
N ASP A 209 8.22 18.95 -29.53
CA ASP A 209 7.19 18.16 -30.21
C ASP A 209 7.11 16.72 -29.72
N ASP A 210 8.21 16.19 -29.18
CA ASP A 210 8.27 14.86 -28.57
C ASP A 210 7.72 14.89 -27.14
N ILE A 211 7.99 15.96 -26.38
CA ILE A 211 7.39 16.21 -25.06
C ILE A 211 5.85 16.23 -25.16
N LEU A 212 5.28 16.96 -26.13
CA LEU A 212 3.83 17.02 -26.35
C LEU A 212 3.19 15.67 -26.63
N LYS A 213 3.93 14.77 -27.28
CA LYS A 213 3.46 13.41 -27.60
C LYS A 213 3.71 12.44 -26.46
N TYR A 214 4.74 12.71 -25.65
CA TYR A 214 5.12 11.91 -24.50
C TYR A 214 4.04 11.94 -23.41
N PHE A 215 3.57 13.13 -22.99
CA PHE A 215 2.61 13.23 -21.89
C PHE A 215 1.32 12.43 -22.14
N PRO A 216 0.63 12.56 -23.29
CA PRO A 216 -0.56 11.74 -23.55
C PRO A 216 -0.24 10.25 -23.63
N ALA A 217 0.93 9.86 -24.15
CA ALA A 217 1.36 8.47 -24.21
C ALA A 217 1.65 7.88 -22.81
N LEU A 218 2.21 8.69 -21.90
CA LEU A 218 2.45 8.31 -20.50
C LEU A 218 1.13 8.18 -19.74
N VAL A 219 0.23 9.15 -19.87
CA VAL A 219 -1.13 9.08 -19.28
C VAL A 219 -1.84 7.83 -19.78
N TYR A 220 -1.80 7.57 -21.10
CA TYR A 220 -2.36 6.33 -21.67
C TYR A 220 -1.71 5.07 -21.08
N ALA A 221 -0.39 5.06 -20.85
CA ALA A 221 0.30 3.93 -20.22
C ALA A 221 -0.19 3.68 -18.80
N VAL A 222 -0.30 4.74 -17.97
CA VAL A 222 -0.79 4.67 -16.58
C VAL A 222 -2.24 4.22 -16.52
N LYS A 223 -3.14 4.84 -17.32
CA LYS A 223 -4.56 4.47 -17.40
C LYS A 223 -4.80 3.01 -17.75
N ASN A 224 -3.88 2.41 -18.50
CA ASN A 224 -3.98 1.03 -18.98
C ASN A 224 -2.99 0.10 -18.29
N ASP A 225 -2.28 0.52 -17.25
CA ASP A 225 -1.47 -0.39 -16.45
C ASP A 225 -2.40 -1.32 -15.67
N ASN A 226 -2.23 -2.64 -15.80
CA ASN A 226 -3.10 -3.60 -15.14
C ASN A 226 -3.09 -3.50 -13.61
N ARG A 227 -2.03 -2.92 -13.02
CA ARG A 227 -1.90 -2.65 -11.59
C ARG A 227 -2.64 -1.38 -11.16
N LEU A 228 -2.76 -0.40 -12.05
CA LEU A 228 -3.24 0.95 -11.70
C LEU A 228 -4.63 1.25 -12.26
N ARG A 229 -5.04 0.58 -13.33
CA ARG A 229 -6.27 0.90 -14.08
C ARG A 229 -7.51 0.92 -13.19
N THR A 230 -7.66 -0.04 -12.28
CA THR A 230 -8.82 -0.08 -11.38
C THR A 230 -8.84 1.13 -10.46
N SER A 231 -7.73 1.42 -9.78
CA SER A 231 -7.61 2.61 -8.93
C SER A 231 -7.78 3.90 -9.74
N TRP A 232 -7.17 3.98 -10.93
CA TRP A 232 -7.31 5.11 -11.83
C TRP A 232 -8.77 5.37 -12.19
N ASN A 233 -9.53 4.34 -12.56
CA ASN A 233 -10.95 4.47 -12.91
C ASN A 233 -11.77 4.99 -11.73
N ILE A 234 -11.46 4.55 -10.50
CA ILE A 234 -12.11 5.05 -9.28
C ILE A 234 -11.77 6.53 -9.09
N TYR A 235 -10.49 6.90 -9.14
CA TYR A 235 -10.04 8.29 -9.00
C TYR A 235 -10.63 9.22 -10.07
N GLU A 236 -10.66 8.79 -11.34
CA GLU A 236 -11.20 9.58 -12.46
C GLU A 236 -12.70 9.86 -12.28
N LYS A 237 -13.45 8.90 -11.74
CA LYS A 237 -14.86 9.10 -11.38
C LYS A 237 -15.03 10.04 -10.18
N MET A 238 -14.25 9.82 -9.13
CA MET A 238 -14.34 10.59 -7.87
C MET A 238 -13.93 12.05 -8.05
N TYR A 239 -12.91 12.31 -8.86
CA TYR A 239 -12.28 13.63 -9.03
C TYR A 239 -12.45 14.17 -10.45
N SER A 240 -13.58 13.87 -11.10
CA SER A 240 -13.79 14.16 -12.52
C SER A 240 -13.67 15.65 -12.86
N GLU A 241 -14.02 16.54 -11.93
CA GLU A 241 -13.86 17.99 -12.11
C GLU A 241 -12.40 18.42 -12.03
N GLU A 242 -11.62 17.87 -11.09
CA GLU A 242 -10.19 18.10 -10.96
C GLU A 242 -9.43 17.57 -12.17
N PHE A 243 -9.80 16.38 -12.68
CA PHE A 243 -9.23 15.84 -13.91
C PHE A 243 -9.51 16.73 -15.12
N LYS A 244 -10.72 17.30 -15.24
CA LYS A 244 -11.05 18.28 -16.29
C LYS A 244 -10.20 19.54 -16.16
N LYS A 245 -10.06 20.10 -14.95
CA LYS A 245 -9.20 21.26 -14.69
C LYS A 245 -7.74 20.97 -15.05
N ALA A 246 -7.23 19.78 -14.72
CA ALA A 246 -5.88 19.36 -15.09
C ALA A 246 -5.71 19.22 -16.61
N GLU A 247 -6.71 18.69 -17.32
CA GLU A 247 -6.71 18.61 -18.78
C GLU A 247 -6.77 20.00 -19.43
N GLU A 248 -7.61 20.91 -18.92
CA GLU A 248 -7.67 22.30 -19.35
C GLU A 248 -6.34 23.02 -19.13
N PHE A 249 -5.71 22.85 -17.97
CA PHE A 249 -4.37 23.38 -17.68
C PHE A 249 -3.31 22.81 -18.61
N TYR A 250 -3.32 21.49 -18.87
CA TYR A 250 -2.40 20.89 -19.84
C TYR A 250 -2.56 21.51 -21.23
N ASN A 251 -3.79 21.71 -21.70
CA ASN A 251 -4.04 22.28 -23.02
C ASN A 251 -3.62 23.76 -23.09
N THR A 252 -3.98 24.57 -22.10
CA THR A 252 -3.78 26.04 -22.13
C THR A 252 -2.41 26.49 -21.65
N SER A 253 -1.88 25.88 -20.59
CA SER A 253 -0.62 26.31 -19.95
C SER A 253 0.60 25.56 -20.46
N ILE A 254 0.46 24.28 -20.84
CA ILE A 254 1.59 23.47 -21.33
C ILE A 254 1.61 23.39 -22.86
N LYS A 255 0.51 22.96 -23.48
CA LYS A 255 0.48 22.67 -24.91
C LYS A 255 0.59 23.94 -25.75
N ASP A 256 -0.19 24.97 -25.44
CA ASP A 256 -0.16 26.23 -26.19
C ASP A 256 1.15 27.01 -25.98
N ASN A 257 1.84 26.78 -24.86
CA ASN A 257 3.11 27.43 -24.53
C ASN A 257 4.33 26.50 -24.66
N ILE A 258 4.23 25.40 -25.40
CA ILE A 258 5.31 24.40 -25.44
C ILE A 258 6.66 24.96 -25.86
N GLN A 259 6.68 26.00 -26.71
CA GLN A 259 7.93 26.62 -27.17
C GLN A 259 8.68 27.34 -26.06
N LYS A 260 7.98 27.70 -24.98
CA LYS A 260 8.53 28.31 -23.77
C LYS A 260 8.97 27.27 -22.75
N LEU A 261 8.57 26.01 -22.93
CA LEU A 261 8.95 24.91 -22.09
C LEU A 261 10.31 24.37 -22.53
N LYS A 262 11.16 24.09 -21.55
CA LYS A 262 12.41 23.34 -21.74
C LYS A 262 12.47 22.21 -20.72
N MET A 263 12.72 21.00 -21.21
CA MET A 263 12.91 19.81 -20.38
C MET A 263 14.30 19.24 -20.63
N THR A 264 15.05 19.05 -19.57
CA THR A 264 16.40 18.48 -19.61
C THR A 264 16.52 17.34 -18.63
N GLU A 265 17.44 16.41 -18.90
CA GLU A 265 17.77 15.29 -18.02
C GLU A 265 19.28 15.17 -17.85
N ASN A 266 19.73 15.05 -16.61
CA ASN A 266 21.11 14.80 -16.22
C ASN A 266 21.24 13.39 -15.65
N LEU A 267 22.05 12.55 -16.29
CA LEU A 267 22.34 11.19 -15.83
C LEU A 267 23.80 11.06 -15.38
N ILE A 268 24.00 10.62 -14.15
CA ILE A 268 25.30 10.19 -13.64
C ILE A 268 25.35 8.67 -13.68
N VAL A 269 26.30 8.11 -14.44
CA VAL A 269 26.44 6.66 -14.61
C VAL A 269 27.77 6.19 -14.04
N LYS A 270 27.72 5.17 -13.18
CA LYS A 270 28.90 4.47 -12.66
C LYS A 270 28.72 2.99 -12.87
N ASN A 271 29.74 2.33 -13.41
CA ASN A 271 29.73 0.87 -13.69
C ASN A 271 28.50 0.42 -14.50
N GLY A 272 28.04 1.23 -15.46
CA GLY A 272 26.89 0.94 -16.30
C GLY A 272 25.52 1.04 -15.61
N LEU A 273 25.45 1.70 -14.45
CA LEU A 273 24.23 1.89 -13.65
C LEU A 273 24.02 3.39 -13.34
N VAL A 274 22.77 3.84 -13.32
CA VAL A 274 22.40 5.23 -13.05
C VAL A 274 22.46 5.51 -11.55
N THR A 275 23.48 6.22 -11.07
CA THR A 275 23.57 6.61 -9.66
C THR A 275 22.80 7.88 -9.36
N LYS A 276 22.57 8.74 -10.36
CA LYS A 276 21.70 9.92 -10.27
C LYS A 276 20.97 10.16 -11.60
N ASP A 277 19.67 10.41 -11.54
CA ASP A 277 18.82 10.85 -12.65
C ASP A 277 18.07 12.11 -12.20
N GLU A 278 18.27 13.22 -12.89
CA GLU A 278 17.66 14.51 -12.57
C GLU A 278 17.00 15.08 -13.82
N ILE A 279 15.68 15.13 -13.81
CA ILE A 279 14.86 15.78 -14.83
C ILE A 279 14.48 17.17 -14.33
N THR A 280 14.75 18.19 -15.13
CA THR A 280 14.36 19.58 -14.86
C THR A 280 13.41 20.06 -15.94
N ILE A 281 12.33 20.72 -15.52
CA ILE A 281 11.33 21.34 -16.39
C ILE A 281 11.32 22.84 -16.07
N THR A 282 11.54 23.67 -17.08
CA THR A 282 11.44 25.13 -16.98
C THR A 282 10.41 25.68 -17.96
N ILE A 283 9.74 26.78 -17.60
CA ILE A 283 8.80 27.52 -18.43
C ILE A 283 9.23 28.98 -18.44
N ASP A 284 9.44 29.56 -19.62
CA ASP A 284 9.95 30.94 -19.76
C ASP A 284 11.26 31.18 -18.97
N GLY A 285 12.09 30.15 -18.82
CA GLY A 285 13.36 30.19 -18.07
C GLY A 285 13.23 29.99 -16.56
N ASN A 286 12.02 29.96 -15.99
CA ASN A 286 11.78 29.73 -14.57
C ASN A 286 11.59 28.24 -14.28
N LEU A 287 12.08 27.77 -13.12
CA LEU A 287 11.91 26.38 -12.69
C LEU A 287 10.43 26.08 -12.42
N PHE A 288 9.88 25.10 -13.13
CA PHE A 288 8.51 24.61 -12.94
C PHE A 288 8.48 23.26 -12.24
N GLY A 289 9.45 22.39 -12.53
CA GLY A 289 9.48 21.08 -11.89
C GLY A 289 10.86 20.43 -11.90
N LYS A 290 11.08 19.58 -10.90
CA LYS A 290 12.28 18.78 -10.74
C LYS A 290 11.91 17.37 -10.31
N ILE A 291 12.47 16.37 -10.97
CA ILE A 291 12.33 14.97 -10.59
C ILE A 291 13.75 14.43 -10.41
N ASP A 292 14.09 14.03 -9.20
CA ASP A 292 15.39 13.49 -8.83
C ASP A 292 15.25 12.04 -8.37
N TYR A 293 16.21 11.22 -8.77
CA TYR A 293 16.40 9.87 -8.29
C TYR A 293 17.89 9.61 -8.08
N GLU A 294 18.25 9.08 -6.92
CA GLU A 294 19.62 8.73 -6.55
C GLU A 294 19.67 7.37 -5.89
N ILE A 295 20.68 6.57 -6.25
CA ILE A 295 21.10 5.39 -5.51
C ILE A 295 22.59 5.56 -5.19
N GLY A 296 22.90 5.63 -3.91
CA GLY A 296 24.28 5.78 -3.43
C GLY A 296 25.14 4.55 -3.71
N ASP A 297 24.59 3.35 -3.51
CA ASP A 297 25.31 2.08 -3.70
C ASP A 297 24.39 0.98 -4.27
N TYR A 298 24.77 0.44 -5.43
CA TYR A 298 24.06 -0.68 -6.07
C TYR A 298 24.44 -2.06 -5.53
N THR A 299 25.37 -2.17 -4.58
CA THR A 299 25.62 -3.42 -3.84
C THR A 299 24.42 -3.72 -2.95
N ASN A 300 23.87 -2.69 -2.30
CA ASN A 300 22.63 -2.76 -1.53
C ASN A 300 21.74 -1.53 -1.84
N PRO A 301 21.01 -1.53 -2.98
CA PRO A 301 20.29 -0.36 -3.46
C PRO A 301 19.34 0.26 -2.41
N LEU A 302 18.63 -0.60 -1.66
CA LEU A 302 17.65 -0.20 -0.65
C LEU A 302 18.24 0.58 0.52
N ASN A 303 19.56 0.58 0.71
CA ASN A 303 20.22 1.29 1.81
C ASN A 303 20.37 2.79 1.54
N SER A 304 20.09 3.26 0.31
CA SER A 304 20.50 4.60 -0.11
C SER A 304 19.64 5.19 -1.24
N ILE A 305 18.38 4.78 -1.34
CA ILE A 305 17.46 5.37 -2.33
C ILE A 305 17.11 6.78 -1.86
N LYS A 306 17.20 7.75 -2.76
CA LYS A 306 16.54 9.04 -2.61
C LYS A 306 15.75 9.32 -3.86
N SER A 307 14.50 9.69 -3.71
CA SER A 307 13.66 10.15 -4.80
C SER A 307 12.97 11.42 -4.37
N GLU A 308 12.96 12.42 -5.23
CA GLU A 308 12.30 13.68 -4.96
C GLU A 308 11.55 14.13 -6.21
N LEU A 309 10.33 14.60 -6.04
CA LEU A 309 9.53 15.21 -7.07
C LEU A 309 9.07 16.55 -6.52
N ASN A 310 9.36 17.62 -7.25
CA ASN A 310 8.99 18.98 -6.90
C ASN A 310 8.30 19.64 -8.08
N PHE A 311 7.16 20.26 -7.84
CA PHE A 311 6.49 21.17 -8.76
C PHE A 311 6.32 22.53 -8.09
N ILE A 312 6.65 23.57 -8.84
CA ILE A 312 6.70 24.96 -8.39
C ILE A 312 5.88 25.78 -9.39
N ASP A 313 5.09 26.70 -8.85
CA ASP A 313 4.39 27.71 -9.63
C ASP A 313 5.40 28.62 -10.34
N PRO A 314 5.13 29.12 -11.56
CA PRO A 314 5.85 30.25 -12.14
C PRO A 314 6.18 31.42 -11.20
N GLU A 315 5.35 31.70 -10.18
CA GLU A 315 5.58 32.74 -9.16
C GLU A 315 6.55 32.30 -8.03
N GLY A 316 7.06 31.07 -8.08
CA GLY A 316 8.03 30.51 -7.14
C GLY A 316 7.42 29.79 -5.93
N SER A 317 6.10 29.74 -5.83
CA SER A 317 5.40 29.03 -4.74
C SER A 317 5.40 27.52 -4.97
N LYS A 318 5.64 26.74 -3.92
CA LYS A 318 5.60 25.28 -3.96
C LYS A 318 4.18 24.79 -4.26
N ILE A 319 4.01 23.96 -5.30
CA ILE A 319 2.74 23.30 -5.65
C ILE A 319 2.65 21.96 -4.96
N LEU A 320 3.68 21.13 -5.17
CA LEU A 320 3.77 19.77 -4.66
C LEU A 320 5.24 19.42 -4.45
N SER A 321 5.55 18.76 -3.35
CA SER A 321 6.79 18.02 -3.18
C SER A 321 6.50 16.66 -2.61
N ILE A 322 7.16 15.65 -3.15
CA ILE A 322 7.15 14.29 -2.62
C ILE A 322 8.59 13.87 -2.53
N LYS A 323 9.03 13.48 -1.35
CA LYS A 323 10.38 13.02 -1.08
C LYS A 323 10.31 11.66 -0.43
N PHE A 324 11.00 10.70 -1.01
CA PHE A 324 11.17 9.36 -0.48
C PHE A 324 12.64 9.07 -0.28
N MET A 325 13.03 8.62 0.91
CA MET A 325 14.41 8.24 1.20
C MET A 325 14.43 6.92 1.95
N THR A 326 15.47 6.14 1.71
CA THR A 326 15.77 4.95 2.49
C THR A 326 17.21 4.98 3.01
N GLY A 327 17.40 4.37 4.17
CA GLY A 327 18.69 4.21 4.83
C GLY A 327 18.80 2.83 5.45
N GLY A 328 20.02 2.35 5.68
CA GLY A 328 20.22 1.17 6.53
C GLY A 328 21.21 0.14 5.98
N HIS A 329 21.02 -1.11 6.41
CA HIS A 329 21.85 -2.25 6.06
C HIS A 329 21.04 -3.54 5.93
N ILE A 330 21.28 -4.29 4.86
CA ILE A 330 20.57 -5.53 4.55
C ILE A 330 21.59 -6.61 4.20
N THR A 331 21.34 -7.79 4.75
CA THR A 331 22.02 -9.05 4.45
C THR A 331 20.97 -10.16 4.39
N ASN A 332 21.40 -11.39 4.14
CA ASN A 332 20.51 -12.55 4.11
C ASN A 332 19.93 -12.93 5.49
N THR A 333 20.53 -12.48 6.59
CA THR A 333 20.07 -12.82 7.95
C THR A 333 19.59 -11.62 8.73
N LYS A 334 20.05 -10.42 8.37
CA LYS A 334 19.77 -9.16 9.06
C LYS A 334 19.25 -8.09 8.11
N ALA A 335 18.16 -7.43 8.47
CA ALA A 335 17.71 -6.18 7.89
C ALA A 335 17.56 -5.14 8.98
N ASP A 336 18.11 -3.96 8.74
CA ASP A 336 17.96 -2.77 9.56
C ASP A 336 17.77 -1.60 8.60
N ILE A 337 16.52 -1.26 8.29
CA ILE A 337 16.16 -0.32 7.24
C ILE A 337 15.27 0.74 7.83
N SER A 338 15.52 2.00 7.47
CA SER A 338 14.60 3.09 7.68
C SER A 338 14.13 3.68 6.36
N PHE A 339 12.94 4.27 6.37
CA PHE A 339 12.44 5.07 5.25
C PHE A 339 11.78 6.35 5.75
N ILE A 340 11.77 7.35 4.88
CA ILE A 340 11.06 8.61 5.07
C ILE A 340 10.25 8.86 3.80
N LEU A 341 8.97 9.15 3.96
CA LEU A 341 8.09 9.69 2.93
C LEU A 341 7.57 11.05 3.40
N ASP A 342 7.93 12.10 2.71
CA ASP A 342 7.52 13.47 3.01
C ASP A 342 6.73 14.01 1.82
N MET A 343 5.51 14.48 2.06
CA MET A 343 4.61 15.01 1.05
C MET A 343 4.17 16.40 1.47
N ASP A 344 4.36 17.40 0.62
CA ASP A 344 4.06 18.79 0.94
C ASP A 344 3.31 19.45 -0.22
N PHE A 345 2.21 20.13 0.10
CA PHE A 345 1.30 20.74 -0.87
C PHE A 345 1.27 22.24 -0.68
N SER A 346 0.90 22.98 -1.73
CA SER A 346 0.69 24.43 -1.63
C SER A 346 -0.30 24.78 -0.51
N LYS A 347 -0.15 25.96 0.09
CA LYS A 347 -1.02 26.42 1.19
C LYS A 347 -2.51 26.36 0.84
N GLU A 348 -2.87 26.69 -0.41
CA GLU A 348 -4.27 26.63 -0.88
C GLU A 348 -4.82 25.19 -0.98
N GLN A 349 -3.97 24.20 -1.31
CA GLN A 349 -4.36 22.79 -1.33
C GLN A 349 -4.29 22.14 0.06
N ALA A 350 -3.33 22.54 0.89
CA ALA A 350 -3.20 22.14 2.28
C ALA A 350 -4.41 22.57 3.14
N ASP A 351 -5.22 23.52 2.66
CA ASP A 351 -6.50 23.90 3.27
C ASP A 351 -7.68 22.98 2.93
N LYS A 352 -7.58 22.16 1.87
CA LYS A 352 -8.65 21.25 1.40
C LYS A 352 -8.33 19.77 1.62
N ILE A 353 -7.06 19.44 1.83
CA ILE A 353 -6.54 18.10 2.11
C ILE A 353 -5.90 18.19 3.51
N PRO A 354 -5.94 17.15 4.37
CA PRO A 354 -5.06 17.11 5.52
C PRO A 354 -3.65 17.47 5.03
N GLY A 355 -3.12 18.59 5.52
CA GLY A 355 -1.92 19.22 5.00
C GLY A 355 -0.72 18.28 4.98
N SER A 356 0.37 18.74 4.39
CA SER A 356 1.65 18.05 4.21
C SER A 356 1.91 16.93 5.22
N MET A 357 2.19 15.73 4.74
CA MET A 357 2.30 14.49 5.49
C MET A 357 3.74 14.03 5.57
N ASN A 358 4.21 13.74 6.78
CA ASN A 358 5.52 13.14 7.01
C ASN A 358 5.32 11.74 7.61
N ILE A 359 5.85 10.72 6.94
CA ILE A 359 5.89 9.34 7.41
C ILE A 359 7.34 8.92 7.56
N GLN A 360 7.71 8.40 8.72
CA GLN A 360 9.00 7.79 8.96
C GLN A 360 8.77 6.39 9.48
N GLY A 361 9.46 5.41 8.90
CA GLY A 361 9.33 4.04 9.35
C GLY A 361 10.68 3.36 9.47
N TYR A 362 10.71 2.30 10.26
CA TYR A 362 11.87 1.43 10.39
C TYR A 362 11.46 -0.04 10.48
N PHE A 363 12.35 -0.89 10.01
CA PHE A 363 12.22 -2.35 10.07
C PHE A 363 13.57 -2.94 10.46
N TYR A 364 13.58 -3.65 11.58
CA TYR A 364 14.70 -4.39 12.11
C TYR A 364 14.31 -5.86 12.27
N ALA A 365 15.12 -6.75 11.70
CA ALA A 365 15.02 -8.19 11.85
C ALA A 365 16.41 -8.80 11.80
N ASP A 366 16.79 -9.65 12.77
CA ASP A 366 18.06 -10.38 12.78
C ASP A 366 17.87 -11.86 13.11
N THR A 367 17.66 -12.65 12.06
CA THR A 367 17.46 -14.11 12.16
C THR A 367 18.70 -14.88 12.60
N SER A 368 19.85 -14.21 12.80
CA SER A 368 21.06 -14.84 13.35
C SER A 368 21.10 -14.83 14.88
N VAL A 369 20.22 -14.07 15.54
CA VAL A 369 20.09 -13.99 16.99
C VAL A 369 18.75 -14.60 17.40
N SER A 370 18.68 -15.24 18.57
CA SER A 370 17.51 -16.02 19.00
C SER A 370 16.44 -15.23 19.75
N GLN A 371 16.75 -14.03 20.25
CA GLN A 371 15.85 -13.22 21.07
C GLN A 371 15.98 -11.72 20.78
N GLU A 372 14.88 -10.98 21.02
CA GLU A 372 14.76 -9.52 20.83
C GLU A 372 15.25 -9.05 19.45
N ASN A 373 15.04 -9.92 18.47
CA ASN A 373 15.64 -9.80 17.15
C ASN A 373 14.69 -9.18 16.11
N PHE A 374 13.53 -8.67 16.53
CA PHE A 374 12.55 -8.02 15.67
C PHE A 374 12.00 -6.74 16.27
N LYS A 375 12.03 -5.65 15.48
CA LYS A 375 11.37 -4.38 15.79
C LYS A 375 10.89 -3.72 14.51
N THR A 376 9.71 -3.13 14.50
CA THR A 376 9.29 -2.25 13.40
C THR A 376 8.39 -1.16 13.94
N GLY A 377 8.39 -0.02 13.28
CA GLY A 377 7.53 1.07 13.68
C GLY A 377 7.33 2.08 12.57
N MET A 378 6.32 2.91 12.78
CA MET A 378 5.95 3.99 11.88
C MET A 378 5.48 5.18 12.69
N TYR A 379 6.12 6.30 12.44
CA TYR A 379 5.70 7.63 12.84
C TYR A 379 5.00 8.30 11.65
N MET A 380 3.87 8.95 11.92
CA MET A 380 3.14 9.76 10.94
C MET A 380 2.71 11.08 11.55
N SER A 381 2.98 12.19 10.88
CA SER A 381 2.46 13.52 11.24
C SER A 381 1.92 14.27 10.05
N THR A 382 1.07 15.26 10.34
CA THR A 382 0.61 16.24 9.35
C THR A 382 1.01 17.63 9.82
N LEU A 383 1.44 18.54 8.92
CA LEU A 383 1.93 19.86 9.34
C LEU A 383 0.87 20.75 10.02
N LYS A 384 -0.41 20.39 9.98
CA LYS A 384 -1.48 21.12 10.69
C LYS A 384 -1.59 20.74 12.17
N ASP A 385 -1.17 19.53 12.53
CA ASP A 385 -1.18 19.02 13.90
C ASP A 385 0.25 18.61 14.27
N THR A 386 0.92 19.40 15.12
CA THR A 386 2.28 19.09 15.60
C THR A 386 2.36 17.77 16.38
N SER A 387 1.22 17.19 16.75
CA SER A 387 1.09 15.92 17.46
C SER A 387 0.97 14.77 16.45
N GLY A 388 2.08 14.14 16.09
CA GLY A 388 2.05 12.94 15.24
C GLY A 388 1.59 11.69 15.99
N ILE A 389 1.27 10.63 15.25
CA ILE A 389 0.97 9.29 15.78
C ILE A 389 2.22 8.44 15.61
N ASP A 390 2.61 7.74 16.66
CA ASP A 390 3.71 6.78 16.61
C ASP A 390 3.24 5.38 16.99
N VAL A 391 3.64 4.40 16.20
CA VAL A 391 3.34 2.98 16.43
C VAL A 391 4.63 2.19 16.36
N HIS A 392 4.90 1.42 17.39
CA HIS A 392 6.03 0.51 17.43
C HIS A 392 5.61 -0.88 17.86
N VAL A 393 6.25 -1.88 17.30
CA VAL A 393 6.13 -3.26 17.74
C VAL A 393 7.50 -3.86 17.92
N SER A 394 7.63 -4.72 18.91
CA SER A 394 8.87 -5.44 19.19
C SER A 394 8.59 -6.88 19.58
N GLY A 395 9.56 -7.74 19.32
CA GLY A 395 9.50 -9.14 19.70
C GLY A 395 10.55 -9.94 18.94
N ASN A 396 10.12 -11.04 18.33
CA ASN A 396 11.02 -12.02 17.74
C ASN A 396 10.60 -12.42 16.34
N VAL A 397 11.57 -12.73 15.50
CA VAL A 397 11.40 -13.32 14.17
C VAL A 397 12.20 -14.60 14.08
N GLU A 398 11.56 -15.65 13.59
CA GLU A 398 12.18 -16.93 13.31
C GLU A 398 11.88 -17.34 11.87
N LYS A 399 12.93 -17.76 11.16
CA LYS A 399 12.80 -18.32 9.82
C LYS A 399 12.89 -19.84 9.90
N THR A 400 11.90 -20.50 9.33
CA THR A 400 11.81 -21.96 9.22
C THR A 400 11.80 -22.38 7.75
N ASP A 401 11.91 -23.68 7.48
CA ASP A 401 11.82 -24.18 6.10
C ASP A 401 10.45 -23.89 5.47
N ASP A 402 9.39 -23.92 6.29
CA ASP A 402 8.00 -23.77 5.87
C ASP A 402 7.51 -22.32 5.82
N GLY A 403 8.22 -21.38 6.47
CA GLY A 403 7.68 -20.05 6.70
C GLY A 403 8.55 -19.10 7.52
N ILE A 404 7.97 -17.94 7.84
CA ILE A 404 8.53 -16.96 8.78
C ILE A 404 7.50 -16.74 9.88
N ASN A 405 7.93 -16.85 11.13
CA ASN A 405 7.12 -16.61 12.31
C ASN A 405 7.58 -15.32 13.00
N TYR A 406 6.63 -14.46 13.32
CA TYR A 406 6.82 -13.24 14.09
C TYR A 406 6.06 -13.37 15.39
N ARG A 407 6.77 -13.32 16.52
CA ARG A 407 6.15 -13.14 17.84
C ARG A 407 6.22 -11.66 18.20
N ILE A 408 5.09 -11.06 18.51
CA ILE A 408 5.02 -9.68 19.00
C ILE A 408 4.84 -9.76 20.51
N ASP A 409 5.82 -9.22 21.23
CA ASP A 409 5.82 -9.20 22.70
C ASP A 409 5.21 -7.89 23.21
N ASN A 410 5.47 -6.78 22.50
CA ASN A 410 4.97 -5.47 22.88
C ASN A 410 4.54 -4.65 21.67
N MET A 411 3.45 -3.90 21.84
CA MET A 411 3.05 -2.82 20.94
C MET A 411 2.94 -1.51 21.72
N VAL A 412 3.47 -0.44 21.14
CA VAL A 412 3.39 0.91 21.70
C VAL A 412 2.64 1.78 20.70
N LEU A 413 1.62 2.47 21.19
CA LEU A 413 0.90 3.52 20.48
C LEU A 413 1.11 4.84 21.25
N GLY A 414 1.70 5.84 20.61
CA GLY A 414 2.03 7.10 21.25
C GLY A 414 1.64 8.31 20.44
N ILE A 415 1.62 9.46 21.11
CA ILE A 415 1.71 10.76 20.44
C ILE A 415 3.19 11.11 20.34
N ALA A 416 3.62 11.42 19.12
CA ALA A 416 5.01 11.78 18.87
C ALA A 416 5.43 13.03 19.64
N ASP A 417 6.73 13.10 19.96
CA ASP A 417 7.37 14.14 20.78
C ASP A 417 6.89 14.19 22.25
N SER A 418 6.21 13.14 22.73
CA SER A 418 5.82 12.97 24.13
C SER A 418 5.96 11.52 24.58
N GLU A 419 7.09 11.21 25.24
CA GLU A 419 7.25 9.91 25.94
C GLU A 419 6.22 9.72 27.06
N GLU A 420 5.62 10.81 27.54
CA GLU A 420 4.60 10.77 28.59
C GLU A 420 3.23 10.28 28.06
N ASN A 421 2.91 10.45 26.77
CA ASN A 421 1.59 10.14 26.21
C ASN A 421 1.61 8.87 25.35
N SER A 422 1.54 7.71 26.01
CA SER A 422 1.56 6.41 25.32
C SER A 422 0.62 5.37 25.91
N ILE A 423 0.24 4.41 25.08
CA ILE A 423 -0.37 3.14 25.46
C ILE A 423 0.64 2.03 25.12
N LEU A 424 1.04 1.27 26.13
CA LEU A 424 1.82 0.05 26.00
C LEU A 424 0.89 -1.16 26.14
N LEU A 425 0.98 -2.05 25.17
CA LEU A 425 0.26 -3.32 25.12
C LEU A 425 1.29 -4.44 25.19
N GLY A 426 1.26 -5.24 26.25
CA GLY A 426 1.94 -6.53 26.27
C GLY A 426 1.11 -7.56 25.53
N THR A 427 1.73 -8.37 24.68
CA THR A 427 1.01 -9.30 23.80
C THR A 427 1.70 -10.67 23.73
N ASP A 428 0.92 -11.71 23.46
CA ASP A 428 1.43 -13.02 23.00
C ASP A 428 1.00 -13.26 21.55
N ALA A 429 1.19 -12.24 20.71
CA ALA A 429 0.72 -12.30 19.34
C ALA A 429 1.70 -13.08 18.47
N ASN A 430 1.17 -13.97 17.64
CA ASN A 430 1.94 -14.77 16.70
C ASN A 430 1.43 -14.53 15.29
N PHE A 431 2.30 -14.10 14.39
CA PHE A 431 2.03 -13.91 12.99
C PHE A 431 2.95 -14.80 12.16
N LYS A 432 2.35 -15.73 11.41
CA LYS A 432 3.09 -16.65 10.54
C LYS A 432 2.76 -16.40 9.09
N ILE A 433 3.80 -16.41 8.28
CA ILE A 433 3.72 -16.49 6.82
C ILE A 433 4.21 -17.87 6.40
N SER A 434 3.42 -18.60 5.63
CA SER A 434 3.65 -20.00 5.26
C SER A 434 3.57 -20.20 3.75
N LYS A 435 4.42 -21.12 3.25
CA LYS A 435 4.38 -21.64 1.87
C LYS A 435 3.24 -22.61 1.60
N THR A 436 2.68 -23.19 2.66
CA THR A 436 1.61 -24.18 2.56
C THR A 436 0.28 -23.50 2.79
N VAL A 437 -0.58 -23.58 1.77
CA VAL A 437 -1.96 -23.09 1.82
C VAL A 437 -2.80 -24.04 2.66
N SER A 438 -3.25 -23.58 3.84
CA SER A 438 -4.25 -24.30 4.63
C SER A 438 -5.64 -24.17 4.01
N ALA A 439 -6.55 -25.09 4.32
CA ALA A 439 -7.97 -24.86 4.14
C ALA A 439 -8.41 -23.80 5.17
N SER A 440 -8.63 -22.57 4.73
CA SER A 440 -8.83 -21.42 5.63
C SER A 440 -10.15 -21.48 6.40
N PHE A 441 -11.22 -21.96 5.76
CA PHE A 441 -12.56 -22.10 6.34
C PHE A 441 -13.52 -22.77 5.34
N ASP A 442 -14.66 -23.25 5.85
CA ASP A 442 -15.80 -23.65 5.04
C ASP A 442 -16.85 -22.53 4.94
N MET A 443 -17.55 -22.47 3.81
CA MET A 443 -18.66 -21.55 3.60
C MET A 443 -20.00 -22.26 3.87
N PRO A 444 -20.97 -21.61 4.54
CA PRO A 444 -22.32 -22.12 4.65
C PRO A 444 -22.92 -22.53 3.31
N LYS A 445 -23.70 -23.62 3.31
CA LYS A 445 -24.23 -24.21 2.07
C LYS A 445 -25.38 -23.39 1.46
N ASP A 446 -26.17 -22.74 2.30
CA ASP A 446 -27.30 -21.90 1.88
C ASP A 446 -26.78 -20.60 1.28
N LYS A 447 -27.28 -20.24 0.08
CA LYS A 447 -26.75 -19.14 -0.73
C LYS A 447 -27.79 -18.05 -0.94
N ILE A 448 -27.39 -16.80 -0.78
CA ILE A 448 -28.20 -15.60 -1.04
C ILE A 448 -27.50 -14.75 -2.11
N ASN A 449 -28.17 -14.49 -3.24
CA ASN A 449 -27.67 -13.55 -4.24
C ASN A 449 -28.08 -12.13 -3.88
N VAL A 450 -27.13 -11.33 -3.39
CA VAL A 450 -27.42 -10.01 -2.77
C VAL A 450 -28.22 -9.08 -3.68
N LEU A 451 -27.94 -9.08 -4.99
CA LEU A 451 -28.61 -8.20 -5.95
C LEU A 451 -29.99 -8.71 -6.41
N ASP A 452 -30.29 -9.99 -6.21
CA ASP A 452 -31.57 -10.61 -6.60
C ASP A 452 -32.56 -10.70 -5.42
N THR A 453 -32.06 -10.51 -4.19
CA THR A 453 -32.85 -10.62 -2.96
C THR A 453 -33.84 -9.46 -2.82
N LYS A 454 -35.11 -9.80 -2.60
CA LYS A 454 -36.20 -8.83 -2.47
C LYS A 454 -36.21 -8.18 -1.09
N SER A 455 -36.86 -7.03 -0.98
CA SER A 455 -36.96 -6.30 0.30
C SER A 455 -37.58 -7.13 1.43
N GLU A 456 -38.59 -7.96 1.14
CA GLU A 456 -39.24 -8.81 2.13
C GLU A 456 -38.29 -9.92 2.65
N GLU A 457 -37.53 -10.54 1.74
CA GLU A 457 -36.51 -11.54 2.08
C GLU A 457 -35.38 -10.91 2.93
N TRP A 458 -34.99 -9.67 2.62
CA TRP A 458 -34.02 -8.92 3.42
C TRP A 458 -34.51 -8.65 4.85
N GLU A 459 -35.79 -8.35 5.03
CA GLU A 459 -36.37 -8.17 6.36
C GLU A 459 -36.36 -9.47 7.17
N GLU A 460 -36.64 -10.61 6.54
CA GLU A 460 -36.54 -11.93 7.19
C GLU A 460 -35.10 -12.23 7.63
N ILE A 461 -34.11 -12.05 6.74
CA ILE A 461 -32.68 -12.25 7.03
C ILE A 461 -32.23 -11.34 8.18
N LYS A 462 -32.65 -10.08 8.17
CA LYS A 462 -32.33 -9.11 9.22
C LYS A 462 -32.89 -9.56 10.57
N ASN A 463 -34.14 -10.01 10.61
CA ASN A 463 -34.78 -10.49 11.83
C ASN A 463 -34.11 -11.76 12.38
N GLU A 464 -33.73 -12.70 11.50
CA GLU A 464 -32.95 -13.89 11.85
C GLU A 464 -31.61 -13.50 12.49
N ALA A 465 -30.88 -12.57 11.87
CA ALA A 465 -29.59 -12.09 12.37
C ALA A 465 -29.73 -11.42 13.75
N PHE A 466 -30.72 -10.53 13.93
CA PHE A 466 -30.94 -9.86 15.21
C PHE A 466 -31.27 -10.83 16.33
N LYS A 467 -32.13 -11.81 16.05
CA LYS A 467 -32.45 -12.86 17.01
C LYS A 467 -31.17 -13.62 17.40
N LYS A 468 -30.33 -13.97 16.42
CA LYS A 468 -29.09 -14.68 16.70
C LYS A 468 -28.10 -13.84 17.51
N LEU A 469 -27.97 -12.56 17.20
CA LEU A 469 -27.14 -11.63 17.97
C LEU A 469 -27.63 -11.49 19.43
N GLN A 470 -28.93 -11.48 19.66
CA GLN A 470 -29.50 -11.49 21.03
C GLN A 470 -29.20 -12.79 21.77
N GLU A 471 -29.25 -13.93 21.08
CA GLU A 471 -28.85 -15.22 21.68
C GLU A 471 -27.36 -15.23 22.05
N LEU A 472 -26.50 -14.76 21.13
CA LEU A 472 -25.05 -14.70 21.33
C LEU A 472 -24.67 -13.73 22.44
N SER A 473 -25.36 -12.59 22.58
CA SER A 473 -25.03 -11.61 23.62
C SER A 473 -25.20 -12.17 25.04
N MET A 474 -26.11 -13.13 25.23
CA MET A 474 -26.27 -13.85 26.50
C MET A 474 -25.17 -14.88 26.78
N GLN A 475 -24.41 -15.26 25.76
CA GLN A 475 -23.32 -16.24 25.84
C GLN A 475 -21.94 -15.59 25.94
N ILE A 476 -21.86 -14.25 25.86
CA ILE A 476 -20.59 -13.53 25.99
C ILE A 476 -20.00 -13.86 27.36
N ARG A 477 -18.74 -14.32 27.36
CA ARG A 477 -17.99 -14.57 28.58
C ARG A 477 -18.00 -13.30 29.42
N LYS A 478 -18.30 -13.43 30.72
CA LYS A 478 -18.51 -12.25 31.59
C LYS A 478 -17.31 -11.29 31.58
N LEU A 479 -17.47 -10.18 30.87
CA LEU A 479 -16.55 -9.04 30.82
C LEU A 479 -16.83 -8.03 31.96
N ARG A 480 -16.93 -8.53 33.20
CA ARG A 480 -17.36 -7.73 34.37
C ARG A 480 -16.22 -6.99 35.04
#